data_AF-A0A7X7VXI2-F1
#
_entry.id   AF-A0A7X7VXI2-F1
#
_cell.length_a   1.000
_cell.length_b   1.000
_cell.length_c   1.000
_cell.angle_alpha   90.00
_cell.angle_beta   90.00
_cell.angle_gamma   90.00
#
_symmetry.space_group_name_H-M   'P 1'
#
loop_
_entity.id
_entity.type
_entity.pdbx_description
1 polymer ?
#
loop_
_entity_poly.entity_id
_entity_poly.type
_entity_poly.pdbx_seq_one_letter_code
_entity_poly.pdbx_strand_id
1 'polypeptide(L)'
;MNKYMGFYELKALNIPSVPWKLFTSDTVLDEGLLWTVRVATAAGDDLNLPRAVGVDHAQAMAKGREFLREYGDKGIVVYYPYFIAEKSGVLDINNKRLVIEAVDRDLWNLVTYGRKDVTIIVPADRNGALGEEMHISGDCGFLTGEEIRELMKYGAVIRGRFREEISGGASVLAEWSYAYSTDIRREPTGPRYLVFYELRGLSAL
;
A
#
# COMPACT_ATOMS: atom_id res chain seq x y z
N MET A 1 8.81 4.99 10.82
CA MET A 1 8.34 5.71 9.61
C MET A 1 6.82 5.79 9.66
N ASN A 2 6.26 7.01 9.56
CA ASN A 2 4.82 7.26 9.63
C ASN A 2 4.15 7.32 8.24
N LYS A 3 2.83 7.52 8.16
CA LYS A 3 2.09 7.45 6.89
C LYS A 3 2.50 8.55 5.91
N TYR A 4 2.79 9.74 6.43
CA TYR A 4 3.29 10.86 5.64
C TYR A 4 4.58 10.50 4.91
N MET A 5 5.57 10.00 5.65
CA MET A 5 6.84 9.56 5.07
C MET A 5 6.63 8.41 4.09
N GLY A 6 5.73 7.47 4.38
CA GLY A 6 5.44 6.33 3.52
C GLY A 6 5.02 6.71 2.10
N PHE A 7 4.21 7.75 1.92
CA PHE A 7 3.82 8.23 0.58
C PHE A 7 5.02 8.73 -0.24
N TYR A 8 5.92 9.47 0.39
CA TYR A 8 7.12 9.98 -0.27
C TYR A 8 8.14 8.88 -0.55
N GLU A 9 8.31 7.92 0.38
CA GLU A 9 9.21 6.79 0.18
C GLU A 9 8.75 5.87 -0.95
N LEU A 10 7.45 5.57 -1.06
CA LEU A 10 6.91 4.81 -2.21
C LEU A 10 7.23 5.50 -3.54
N LYS A 11 7.11 6.84 -3.58
CA LYS A 11 7.45 7.63 -4.77
C LYS A 11 8.95 7.63 -5.07
N ALA A 12 9.79 7.70 -4.04
CA ALA A 12 11.25 7.71 -4.16
C ALA A 12 11.81 6.34 -4.57
N LEU A 13 11.20 5.25 -4.10
CA LEU A 13 11.54 3.86 -4.42
C LEU A 13 11.35 3.50 -5.90
N ASN A 14 10.55 4.28 -6.63
CA ASN A 14 10.20 4.02 -8.03
C ASN A 14 9.62 2.61 -8.26
N ILE A 15 8.83 2.12 -7.29
CA ILE A 15 8.04 0.90 -7.41
C ILE A 15 6.61 1.24 -7.87
N PRO A 16 5.85 0.28 -8.44
CA PRO A 16 4.47 0.50 -8.85
C PRO A 16 3.65 0.98 -7.66
N SER A 17 3.35 2.27 -7.60
CA SER A 17 2.67 2.86 -6.46
C SER A 17 1.53 3.74 -6.93
N VAL A 18 0.56 3.99 -6.05
CA VAL A 18 -0.58 4.85 -6.39
C VAL A 18 -0.06 6.19 -6.91
N PRO A 19 -0.56 6.68 -8.06
CA PRO A 19 -0.07 7.90 -8.69
C PRO A 19 -0.64 9.14 -7.99
N TRP A 20 -0.33 9.27 -6.71
CA TRP A 20 -0.88 10.30 -5.85
C TRP A 20 -0.35 11.69 -6.18
N LYS A 21 -1.22 12.69 -5.99
CA LYS A 21 -0.92 14.11 -6.11
C LYS A 21 -1.37 14.83 -4.84
N LEU A 22 -0.75 15.98 -4.55
CA LEU A 22 -1.19 16.85 -3.46
C LEU A 22 -2.50 17.51 -3.85
N PHE A 23 -3.49 17.43 -2.95
CA PHE A 23 -4.74 18.17 -3.09
C PHE A 23 -4.52 19.62 -2.66
N THR A 24 -4.94 20.55 -3.50
CA THR A 24 -4.84 22.00 -3.31
C THR A 24 -6.18 22.67 -3.62
N SER A 25 -6.30 23.98 -3.36
CA SER A 25 -7.48 24.77 -3.74
C SER A 25 -7.81 24.71 -5.23
N ASP A 26 -6.79 24.49 -6.05
CA ASP A 26 -6.83 24.54 -7.52
C ASP A 26 -6.95 23.14 -8.14
N THR A 27 -7.10 22.11 -7.31
CA THR A 27 -7.27 20.74 -7.79
C THR A 27 -8.54 20.61 -8.62
N VAL A 28 -8.42 19.95 -9.77
CA VAL A 28 -9.53 19.55 -10.63
C VAL A 28 -9.48 18.05 -10.81
N LEU A 29 -10.62 17.39 -10.63
CA LEU A 29 -10.77 15.94 -10.72
C LEU A 29 -11.58 15.59 -11.96
N ASP A 30 -11.15 14.53 -12.66
CA ASP A 30 -11.88 13.96 -13.80
C ASP A 30 -13.23 13.40 -13.34
N GLU A 31 -14.30 13.83 -14.00
CA GLU A 31 -15.67 13.42 -13.70
C GLU A 31 -15.96 11.97 -14.11
N GLY A 32 -15.18 11.41 -15.03
CA GLY A 32 -15.30 10.03 -15.52
C GLY A 32 -14.68 8.99 -14.60
N LEU A 33 -14.04 9.39 -13.50
CA LEU A 33 -13.34 8.51 -12.58
C LEU A 33 -13.92 8.57 -11.16
N LEU A 34 -13.76 7.46 -10.44
CA LEU A 34 -13.85 7.45 -8.99
C LEU A 34 -12.50 7.82 -8.38
N TRP A 35 -12.54 8.44 -7.20
CA TRP A 35 -11.38 9.04 -6.56
C TRP A 35 -11.17 8.55 -5.14
N THR A 36 -9.91 8.56 -4.73
CA THR A 36 -9.48 8.38 -3.35
C THR A 36 -8.83 9.67 -2.87
N VAL A 37 -9.23 10.14 -1.69
CA VAL A 37 -8.64 11.30 -1.00
C VAL A 37 -8.25 10.87 0.41
N ARG A 38 -7.00 11.08 0.80
CA ARG A 38 -6.45 10.64 2.10
C ARG A 38 -5.67 11.76 2.77
N VAL A 39 -5.72 11.77 4.10
CA VAL A 39 -4.86 12.60 4.93
C VAL A 39 -3.64 11.81 5.41
N ALA A 40 -2.50 12.48 5.49
CA ALA A 40 -1.30 12.02 6.20
C ALA A 40 -0.69 13.18 7.00
N THR A 41 -0.58 13.02 8.31
CA THR A 41 -0.03 14.03 9.24
C THR A 41 1.48 13.90 9.36
N ALA A 42 2.21 15.02 9.47
CA ALA A 42 3.67 15.00 9.57
C ALA A 42 4.15 14.53 10.96
N ALA A 43 3.34 14.74 11.99
CA ALA A 43 3.59 14.31 13.37
C ALA A 43 2.27 14.04 14.10
N GLY A 44 2.33 13.25 15.18
CA GLY A 44 1.17 12.87 15.99
C GLY A 44 0.70 11.43 15.71
N ASP A 45 -0.50 11.12 16.22
CA ASP A 45 -1.13 9.81 15.98
C ASP A 45 -1.67 9.74 14.56
N ASP A 46 -1.11 8.84 13.75
CA ASP A 46 -1.47 8.59 12.35
C ASP A 46 -2.53 7.49 12.21
N LEU A 47 -3.10 7.01 13.32
CA LEU A 47 -4.16 6.03 13.33
C LEU A 47 -5.51 6.68 12.97
N ASN A 48 -6.30 6.01 12.13
CA ASN A 48 -7.66 6.40 11.75
C ASN A 48 -7.82 7.79 11.11
N LEU A 49 -6.77 8.33 10.47
CA LEU A 49 -6.88 9.56 9.68
C LEU A 49 -8.00 9.46 8.63
N PRO A 50 -8.78 10.53 8.41
CA PRO A 50 -9.94 10.50 7.54
C PRO A 50 -9.55 10.20 6.09
N ARG A 51 -10.46 9.51 5.40
CA ARG A 51 -10.33 9.11 4.01
C ARG A 51 -11.68 9.11 3.30
N ALA A 52 -11.67 9.46 2.03
CA ALA A 52 -12.75 9.19 1.08
C ALA A 52 -12.19 8.24 0.02
N VAL A 53 -12.88 7.14 -0.28
CA VAL A 53 -12.36 6.07 -1.15
C VAL A 53 -13.48 5.63 -2.08
N GLY A 54 -13.20 5.61 -3.39
CA GLY A 54 -14.17 5.17 -4.40
C GLY A 54 -15.37 6.10 -4.53
N VAL A 55 -15.16 7.41 -4.37
CA VAL A 55 -16.21 8.43 -4.45
C VAL A 55 -16.12 9.20 -5.76
N ASP A 56 -17.23 9.78 -6.22
CA ASP A 56 -17.22 10.61 -7.42
C ASP A 56 -16.41 11.92 -7.25
N HIS A 57 -16.18 12.62 -8.36
CA HIS A 57 -15.40 13.86 -8.39
C HIS A 57 -15.97 14.94 -7.45
N ALA A 58 -17.30 15.10 -7.35
CA ALA A 58 -17.93 16.15 -6.57
C ALA A 58 -17.74 15.90 -5.07
N GLN A 59 -17.96 14.65 -4.64
CA GLN A 59 -17.74 14.23 -3.26
C GLN A 59 -16.25 14.26 -2.91
N ALA A 60 -15.35 13.84 -3.81
CA ALA A 60 -13.91 13.92 -3.61
C ALA A 60 -13.44 15.37 -3.46
N MET A 61 -13.95 16.29 -4.27
CA MET A 61 -13.66 17.72 -4.16
C MET A 61 -14.14 18.30 -2.83
N ALA A 62 -15.35 17.96 -2.39
CA ALA A 62 -15.89 18.40 -1.11
C ALA A 62 -15.04 17.89 0.06
N LYS A 63 -14.71 16.59 0.05
CA LYS A 63 -13.87 15.97 1.09
C LYS A 63 -12.44 16.47 1.08
N GLY A 64 -11.85 16.69 -0.09
CA GLY A 64 -10.51 17.27 -0.22
C GLY A 64 -10.44 18.68 0.36
N ARG A 65 -11.44 19.54 0.11
CA ARG A 65 -11.52 20.89 0.71
C ARG A 65 -11.76 20.85 2.21
N GLU A 66 -12.57 19.90 2.69
CA GLU A 66 -12.76 19.65 4.13
C GLU A 66 -11.42 19.27 4.79
N PHE A 67 -10.74 18.26 4.27
CA PHE A 67 -9.47 17.78 4.80
C PHE A 67 -8.38 18.84 4.71
N LEU A 68 -8.31 19.61 3.63
CA LEU A 68 -7.30 20.65 3.46
C LEU A 68 -7.46 21.76 4.51
N ARG A 69 -8.69 22.15 4.87
CA ARG A 69 -8.94 23.13 5.93
C ARG A 69 -8.53 22.62 7.31
N GLU A 70 -8.73 21.34 7.60
CA GLU A 70 -8.50 20.78 8.94
C GLU A 70 -7.05 20.32 9.17
N TYR A 71 -6.39 19.84 8.11
CA TYR A 71 -5.09 19.18 8.16
C TYR A 71 -4.00 19.83 7.30
N GLY A 72 -4.30 20.84 6.48
CA GLY A 72 -3.34 21.45 5.56
C GLY A 72 -2.08 21.99 6.23
N ASP A 73 -2.20 22.51 7.47
CA ASP A 73 -1.06 23.02 8.24
C ASP A 73 -0.33 21.94 9.06
N LYS A 74 -0.88 20.72 9.13
CA LYS A 74 -0.38 19.61 9.97
C LYS A 74 0.25 18.47 9.15
N GLY A 75 0.08 18.49 7.84
CA GLY A 75 0.47 17.40 6.96
C GLY A 75 0.06 17.64 5.52
N ILE A 76 -0.32 16.57 4.82
CA ILE A 76 -0.77 16.63 3.43
C ILE A 76 -2.13 15.97 3.25
N VAL A 77 -2.84 16.48 2.26
CA VAL A 77 -3.99 15.82 1.66
C VAL A 77 -3.54 15.32 0.29
N VAL A 78 -3.70 14.03 0.04
CA VAL A 78 -3.35 13.42 -1.24
C VAL A 78 -4.58 12.87 -1.92
N TYR A 79 -4.56 12.85 -3.25
CA TYR A 79 -5.60 12.24 -4.05
C TYR A 79 -5.01 11.41 -5.19
N TYR A 80 -5.74 10.37 -5.60
CA TYR A 80 -5.45 9.51 -6.75
C TYR A 80 -6.71 8.80 -7.23
N PRO A 81 -6.75 8.30 -8.49
CA PRO A 81 -7.86 7.50 -8.99
C PRO A 81 -8.10 6.26 -8.13
N TYR A 82 -9.36 5.95 -7.84
CA TYR A 82 -9.74 4.71 -7.17
C TYR A 82 -9.42 3.50 -8.05
N PHE A 83 -9.15 2.37 -7.39
CA PHE A 83 -8.90 1.09 -8.03
C PHE A 83 -9.68 0.00 -7.30
N ILE A 84 -10.02 -1.08 -8.00
CA ILE A 84 -10.61 -2.28 -7.41
C ILE A 84 -9.52 -3.33 -7.30
N ALA A 85 -9.36 -3.88 -6.11
CA ALA A 85 -8.45 -4.98 -5.87
C ALA A 85 -9.07 -6.32 -6.28
N GLU A 86 -8.30 -7.11 -7.04
CA GLU A 86 -8.53 -8.54 -7.26
C GLU A 86 -7.96 -9.34 -6.08
N LYS A 87 -6.72 -9.01 -5.70
CA LYS A 87 -6.02 -9.58 -4.54
C LYS A 87 -5.32 -8.45 -3.81
N SER A 88 -5.30 -8.49 -2.50
CA SER A 88 -4.51 -7.55 -1.69
C SER A 88 -3.66 -8.28 -0.69
N GLY A 89 -2.68 -7.60 -0.13
CA GLY A 89 -1.85 -8.19 0.89
C GLY A 89 -0.88 -7.23 1.54
N VAL A 90 -0.02 -7.82 2.37
CA VAL A 90 1.06 -7.12 3.05
C VAL A 90 2.37 -7.87 2.81
N LEU A 91 3.45 -7.11 2.62
CA LEU A 91 4.81 -7.59 2.77
C LEU A 91 5.34 -7.16 4.14
N ASP A 92 5.69 -8.10 5.01
CA ASP A 92 6.50 -7.85 6.22
C ASP A 92 7.95 -8.21 5.93
N ILE A 93 8.79 -7.17 5.93
CA ILE A 93 10.18 -7.23 5.50
C ILE A 93 11.06 -6.92 6.71
N ASN A 94 11.76 -7.93 7.21
CA ASN A 94 12.71 -7.78 8.32
C ASN A 94 14.00 -8.57 8.06
N ASN A 95 15.01 -8.45 8.92
CA ASN A 95 16.32 -9.06 8.69
C ASN A 95 16.32 -10.60 8.61
N LYS A 96 15.29 -11.27 9.15
CA LYS A 96 15.21 -12.74 9.19
C LYS A 96 14.42 -13.34 8.04
N ARG A 97 13.45 -12.61 7.49
CA ARG A 97 12.52 -13.14 6.48
C ARG A 97 11.80 -12.05 5.71
N LEU A 98 11.19 -12.45 4.60
CA LEU A 98 10.06 -11.80 3.99
C LEU A 98 8.80 -12.64 4.30
N VAL A 99 7.74 -12.00 4.78
CA VAL A 99 6.41 -12.62 4.86
C VAL A 99 5.51 -11.94 3.84
N ILE A 100 4.86 -12.74 2.99
CA ILE A 100 3.85 -12.31 2.04
C ILE A 100 2.51 -12.85 2.55
N GLU A 101 1.63 -11.96 2.97
CA GLU A 101 0.24 -12.32 3.28
C GLU A 101 -0.66 -11.80 2.18
N ALA A 102 -1.64 -12.60 1.75
CA ALA A 102 -2.59 -12.18 0.74
C ALA A 102 -4.02 -12.63 1.07
N VAL A 103 -4.98 -11.84 0.57
CA VAL A 103 -6.41 -11.99 0.76
C VAL A 103 -7.17 -11.64 -0.52
N ASP A 104 -8.31 -12.29 -0.73
CA ASP A 104 -9.24 -11.97 -1.81
C ASP A 104 -9.73 -10.53 -1.71
N ARG A 105 -9.68 -9.81 -2.83
CA ARG A 105 -10.14 -8.43 -2.99
C ARG A 105 -9.46 -7.45 -2.04
N ASP A 106 -10.24 -6.66 -1.31
CA ASP A 106 -9.78 -5.52 -0.52
C ASP A 106 -8.98 -5.95 0.72
N LEU A 107 -7.90 -5.24 1.01
CA LEU A 107 -7.07 -5.48 2.19
C LEU A 107 -7.87 -5.37 3.52
N TRP A 108 -9.02 -4.70 3.52
CA TRP A 108 -9.93 -4.68 4.67
C TRP A 108 -10.38 -6.07 5.11
N ASN A 109 -10.37 -7.06 4.21
CA ASN A 109 -10.65 -8.45 4.57
C ASN A 109 -9.58 -9.02 5.52
N LEU A 110 -8.34 -8.60 5.36
CA LEU A 110 -7.22 -8.95 6.25
C LEU A 110 -7.31 -8.20 7.58
N VAL A 111 -7.38 -6.87 7.53
CA VAL A 111 -7.24 -6.05 8.75
C VAL A 111 -8.51 -5.99 9.61
N THR A 112 -9.69 -6.18 9.01
CA THR A 112 -10.99 -6.12 9.74
C THR A 112 -11.44 -7.50 10.19
N TYR A 113 -11.31 -8.50 9.32
CA TYR A 113 -11.85 -9.85 9.57
C TYR A 113 -10.77 -10.89 9.89
N GLY A 114 -9.49 -10.50 9.91
CA GLY A 114 -8.38 -11.42 10.16
C GLY A 114 -8.24 -12.52 9.11
N ARG A 115 -8.86 -12.37 7.94
CA ARG A 115 -8.84 -13.39 6.88
C ARG A 115 -7.53 -13.33 6.12
N LYS A 116 -6.88 -14.49 6.01
CA LYS A 116 -5.69 -14.71 5.19
C LYS A 116 -5.99 -15.91 4.31
N ASP A 117 -6.00 -15.70 2.99
CA ASP A 117 -6.15 -16.81 2.06
C ASP A 117 -4.83 -17.56 1.93
N VAL A 118 -3.70 -16.84 1.95
CA VAL A 118 -2.37 -17.45 1.97
C VAL A 118 -1.36 -16.62 2.77
N THR A 119 -0.41 -17.32 3.37
CA THR A 119 0.80 -16.75 3.98
C THR A 119 2.02 -17.50 3.45
N ILE A 120 2.98 -16.77 2.91
CA ILE A 120 4.24 -17.30 2.37
C ILE A 120 5.38 -16.68 3.17
N ILE A 121 6.21 -17.52 3.77
CA ILE A 121 7.40 -17.09 4.51
C ILE A 121 8.62 -17.51 3.72
N VAL A 122 9.44 -16.52 3.36
CA VAL A 122 10.72 -16.71 2.68
C VAL A 122 11.83 -16.31 3.65
N PRO A 123 12.60 -17.27 4.21
CA PRO A 123 13.73 -16.98 5.07
C PRO A 123 14.80 -16.16 4.36
N ALA A 124 15.45 -15.26 5.09
CA ALA A 124 16.63 -14.55 4.64
C ALA A 124 17.88 -15.22 5.22
N ASP A 125 18.96 -15.25 4.43
CA ASP A 125 20.27 -15.67 4.90
C ASP A 125 20.93 -14.59 5.78
N ARG A 126 22.16 -14.86 6.24
CA ARG A 126 22.92 -13.91 7.08
C ARG A 126 23.24 -12.58 6.39
N ASN A 127 23.20 -12.54 5.06
CA ASN A 127 23.45 -11.34 4.26
C ASN A 127 22.14 -10.63 3.87
N GLY A 128 20.99 -11.16 4.30
CA GLY A 128 19.66 -10.63 3.99
C GLY A 128 19.13 -11.05 2.61
N ALA A 129 19.80 -11.97 1.91
CA ALA A 129 19.32 -12.53 0.66
C ALA A 129 18.21 -13.55 0.92
N LEU A 130 17.13 -13.49 0.14
CA LEU A 130 16.00 -14.40 0.29
C LEU A 130 16.37 -15.78 -0.27
N GLY A 131 16.11 -16.84 0.52
CA GLY A 131 16.35 -18.22 0.11
C GLY A 131 15.32 -18.74 -0.89
N GLU A 132 15.60 -19.92 -1.46
CA GLU A 132 14.70 -20.62 -2.37
C GLU A 132 13.61 -21.40 -1.63
N GLU A 133 13.88 -21.81 -0.39
CA GLU A 133 12.90 -22.52 0.43
C GLU A 133 11.82 -21.56 0.94
N MET A 134 10.57 -21.84 0.58
CA MET A 134 9.41 -21.06 1.04
C MET A 134 8.48 -21.94 1.87
N HIS A 135 7.99 -21.41 2.97
CA HIS A 135 6.93 -22.05 3.75
C HIS A 135 5.59 -21.41 3.41
N ILE A 136 4.67 -22.20 2.87
CA ILE A 136 3.34 -21.76 2.46
C ILE A 136 2.29 -22.35 3.40
N SER A 137 1.39 -21.51 3.91
CA SER A 137 0.23 -21.90 4.70
C SER A 137 -1.03 -21.24 4.13
N GLY A 138 -2.13 -21.99 4.05
CA GLY A 138 -3.37 -21.57 3.39
C GLY A 138 -3.51 -22.14 1.99
N ASP A 139 -4.21 -21.44 1.10
CA ASP A 139 -4.39 -21.84 -0.29
C ASP A 139 -3.11 -21.60 -1.11
N CYS A 140 -2.38 -22.68 -1.40
CA CYS A 140 -1.15 -22.63 -2.19
C CYS A 140 -1.37 -22.22 -3.65
N GLY A 141 -2.61 -22.24 -4.15
CA GLY A 141 -2.99 -21.80 -5.48
C GLY A 141 -3.40 -20.32 -5.54
N PHE A 142 -3.53 -19.64 -4.40
CA PHE A 142 -4.04 -18.27 -4.34
C PHE A 142 -3.12 -17.26 -5.06
N LEU A 143 -1.81 -17.40 -4.89
CA LEU A 143 -0.80 -16.65 -5.65
C LEU A 143 -0.10 -17.58 -6.64
N THR A 144 0.02 -17.11 -7.88
CA THR A 144 0.82 -17.77 -8.91
C THR A 144 2.31 -17.59 -8.63
N GLY A 145 3.15 -18.47 -9.19
CA GLY A 145 4.60 -18.34 -9.06
C GLY A 145 5.17 -17.04 -9.64
N GLU A 146 4.51 -16.44 -10.63
CA GLU A 146 4.88 -15.13 -11.17
C GLU A 146 4.59 -14.00 -10.18
N GLU A 147 3.39 -13.99 -9.59
CA GLU A 147 3.01 -13.02 -8.56
C GLU A 147 3.95 -13.09 -7.34
N ILE A 148 4.29 -14.31 -6.89
CA ILE A 148 5.23 -14.50 -5.78
C ILE A 148 6.60 -13.90 -6.12
N ARG A 149 7.14 -14.18 -7.31
CA ARG A 149 8.44 -13.64 -7.75
C ARG A 149 8.41 -12.11 -7.87
N GLU A 150 7.32 -11.55 -8.37
CA GLU A 150 7.15 -10.10 -8.49
C GLU A 150 7.11 -9.43 -7.12
N LEU A 151 6.35 -9.97 -6.16
CA LEU A 151 6.28 -9.47 -4.79
C LEU A 151 7.64 -9.60 -4.07
N MET A 152 8.36 -10.72 -4.25
CA MET A 152 9.71 -10.90 -3.72
C MET A 152 10.70 -9.87 -4.28
N LYS A 153 10.64 -9.59 -5.58
CA LYS A 153 11.46 -8.57 -6.24
C LYS A 153 11.26 -7.20 -5.59
N TYR A 154 10.01 -6.78 -5.39
CA TYR A 154 9.73 -5.49 -4.74
C TYR A 154 10.06 -5.51 -3.24
N GLY A 155 9.87 -6.64 -2.55
CA GLY A 155 10.33 -6.83 -1.18
C GLY A 155 11.85 -6.65 -1.04
N ALA A 156 12.64 -7.13 -2.01
CA ALA A 156 14.09 -6.93 -2.04
C ALA A 156 14.48 -5.46 -2.29
N VAL A 157 13.75 -4.75 -3.16
CA VAL A 157 13.95 -3.30 -3.40
C VAL A 157 13.69 -2.50 -2.11
N ILE A 158 12.57 -2.75 -1.44
CA ILE A 158 12.22 -2.10 -0.18
C ILE A 158 13.25 -2.44 0.91
N ARG A 159 13.65 -3.72 1.03
CA ARG A 159 14.72 -4.14 1.96
C ARG A 159 16.01 -3.36 1.75
N GLY A 160 16.43 -3.18 0.50
CA GLY A 160 17.63 -2.43 0.15
C GLY A 160 17.56 -0.97 0.59
N ARG A 161 16.39 -0.34 0.43
CA ARG A 161 16.15 1.07 0.83
C ARG A 161 16.23 1.29 2.33
N PHE A 162 15.70 0.36 3.12
CA PHE A 162 15.60 0.44 4.59
C PHE A 162 16.59 -0.49 5.29
N ARG A 163 17.77 -0.70 4.68
CA ARG A 163 18.75 -1.67 5.17
C ARG A 163 19.21 -1.36 6.59
N GLU A 164 19.40 -0.09 6.93
CA GLU A 164 19.90 0.33 8.24
C GLU A 164 18.86 0.04 9.33
N GLU A 165 17.60 0.42 9.10
CA GLU A 165 16.49 0.20 10.02
C GLU A 165 16.24 -1.31 10.22
N ILE A 166 16.24 -2.07 9.12
CA ILE A 166 16.05 -3.52 9.16
C ILE A 166 17.22 -4.21 9.88
N SER A 167 18.46 -3.75 9.67
CA SER A 167 19.63 -4.27 10.38
C SER A 167 19.56 -3.98 11.89
N GLY A 168 18.94 -2.86 12.26
CA GLY A 168 18.62 -2.50 13.64
C GLY A 168 17.47 -3.31 14.27
N GLY A 169 16.88 -4.26 13.55
CA GLY A 169 15.81 -5.14 14.05
C GLY A 169 14.39 -4.64 13.75
N ALA A 170 14.23 -3.54 13.02
CA ALA A 170 12.91 -3.08 12.58
C ALA A 170 12.33 -3.98 11.48
N SER A 171 11.01 -3.91 11.31
CA SER A 171 10.30 -4.42 10.14
C SER A 171 9.76 -3.26 9.31
N VAL A 172 9.69 -3.45 8.00
CA VAL A 172 8.97 -2.56 7.08
C VAL A 172 7.77 -3.32 6.54
N LEU A 173 6.58 -2.72 6.70
CA LEU A 173 5.33 -3.20 6.13
C LEU A 173 5.01 -2.43 4.85
N ALA A 174 4.69 -3.16 3.78
CA ALA A 174 4.19 -2.59 2.53
C ALA A 174 2.83 -3.19 2.17
N GLU A 175 1.81 -2.35 1.99
CA GLU A 175 0.49 -2.78 1.53
C GLU A 175 0.44 -2.74 0.00
N TRP A 176 -0.09 -3.81 -0.59
CA TRP A 176 -0.14 -3.98 -2.03
C TRP A 176 -1.48 -4.56 -2.48
N SER A 177 -1.80 -4.32 -3.75
CA SER A 177 -2.92 -4.97 -4.45
C SER A 177 -2.56 -5.28 -5.89
N TYR A 178 -3.00 -6.44 -6.37
CA TYR A 178 -3.26 -6.63 -7.79
C TYR A 178 -4.63 -6.03 -8.07
N ALA A 179 -4.69 -5.02 -8.93
CA ALA A 179 -5.84 -4.15 -9.06
C ALA A 179 -6.14 -3.78 -10.52
N TYR A 180 -7.32 -3.19 -10.71
CA TYR A 180 -7.78 -2.59 -11.94
C TYR A 180 -8.15 -1.13 -11.69
N SER A 181 -7.89 -0.27 -12.68
CA SER A 181 -8.44 1.08 -12.70
C SER A 181 -9.96 1.01 -12.86
N THR A 182 -10.69 2.04 -12.47
CA THR A 182 -12.17 2.03 -12.54
C THR A 182 -12.74 3.23 -13.25
N ASP A 183 -13.85 3.03 -13.97
CA ASP A 183 -14.71 4.14 -14.40
C ASP A 183 -15.61 4.64 -13.25
N ILE A 184 -16.40 5.68 -13.54
CA ILE A 184 -17.38 6.27 -12.61
C ILE A 184 -18.45 5.28 -12.11
N ARG A 185 -18.69 4.18 -12.84
CA ARG A 185 -19.67 3.13 -12.48
C ARG A 185 -19.04 2.02 -11.65
N ARG A 186 -17.76 2.16 -11.27
CA ARG A 186 -16.98 1.15 -10.55
C ARG A 186 -16.73 -0.11 -11.39
N GLU A 187 -16.71 0.03 -12.71
CA GLU A 187 -16.35 -1.07 -13.60
C GLU A 187 -14.83 -1.07 -13.86
N PRO A 188 -14.16 -2.24 -13.81
CA PRO A 188 -12.74 -2.35 -14.16
C PRO A 188 -12.46 -1.84 -15.57
N THR A 189 -11.37 -1.09 -15.71
CA THR A 189 -10.88 -0.54 -16.97
C THR A 189 -9.39 -0.84 -17.13
N GLY A 190 -9.00 -1.25 -18.34
CA GLY A 190 -7.62 -1.57 -18.66
C GLY A 190 -7.11 -2.90 -18.06
N PRO A 191 -5.80 -3.15 -18.17
CA PRO A 191 -5.19 -4.38 -17.69
C PRO A 191 -5.04 -4.37 -16.16
N ARG A 192 -4.91 -5.57 -15.60
CA ARG A 192 -4.52 -5.79 -14.21
C ARG A 192 -3.10 -5.26 -13.96
N TYR A 193 -2.86 -4.63 -12.81
CA TYR A 193 -1.55 -4.15 -12.40
C TYR A 193 -1.29 -4.35 -10.91
N LEU A 194 -0.01 -4.43 -10.52
CA LEU A 194 0.41 -4.37 -9.12
C LEU A 194 0.51 -2.91 -8.67
N VAL A 195 0.05 -2.60 -7.47
CA VAL A 195 0.18 -1.28 -6.87
C VAL A 195 0.44 -1.35 -5.37
N PHE A 196 1.43 -0.58 -4.91
CA PHE A 196 1.73 -0.30 -3.52
C PHE A 196 1.10 1.04 -3.11
N TYR A 197 0.42 1.08 -1.98
CA TYR A 197 -0.31 2.29 -1.54
C TYR A 197 -0.11 2.67 -0.09
N GLU A 198 0.63 1.85 0.66
CA GLU A 198 1.03 2.16 2.02
C GLU A 198 2.39 1.56 2.33
N LEU A 199 3.20 2.29 3.08
CA LEU A 199 4.49 1.85 3.56
C LEU A 199 4.69 2.37 4.99
N ARG A 200 4.99 1.47 5.93
CA ARG A 200 5.14 1.80 7.34
C ARG A 200 6.36 1.10 7.92
N GLY A 201 7.05 1.78 8.84
CA GLY A 201 8.12 1.16 9.61
C GLY A 201 7.59 0.74 10.97
N LEU A 202 7.81 -0.51 11.35
CA LEU A 202 7.57 -1.06 12.67
C LEU A 202 8.89 -1.16 13.41
N SER A 203 9.10 -0.31 14.41
CA SER A 203 10.21 -0.48 15.34
C SER A 203 9.87 -1.62 16.31
N ALA A 204 10.83 -2.51 16.56
CA ALA A 204 10.76 -3.37 17.74
C ALA A 204 10.80 -2.47 18.98
N LEU A 205 9.80 -2.61 19.86
CA LEU A 205 9.83 -2.02 21.21
C LEU A 205 10.96 -2.64 22.03
#